data_AF-B2B0B8-F1
#
_entry.id   AF-B2B0B8-F1
#
_cell.length_a   1.000
_cell.length_b   1.000
_cell.length_c   1.000
_cell.angle_alpha   90.00
_cell.angle_beta   90.00
_cell.angle_gamma   90.00
#
_symmetry.space_group_name_H-M   'P 1'
#
loop_
_entity.id
_entity.type
_entity.pdbx_description
1 polymer ?
#
loop_
_entity_poly.entity_id
_entity_poly.type
_entity_poly.pdbx_seq_one_letter_code
_entity_poly.pdbx_strand_id
1 'polypeptide(L)'
;MTPPPEGTWAHWFFSQKWVHITVTLGTLTALSIWTFTLNYKHNTPFGDMLPPMSDFFWHPISSTRALVEVIRLNEAHNTARIQEKRRKLVEDVAKRTAYRRAHGLPEEYGMFGLKKATIDPDQVFGTEGGEKKEQQGTTVVDDASPIAPEPKRLTDEQQKEMVGELKKKWLGIF
;
A
#
# COMPACT_ATOMS: atom_id res chain seq x y z
N MET A 1 40.60 32.19 -20.89
CA MET A 1 39.25 32.79 -20.73
C MET A 1 39.25 33.51 -19.39
N THR A 2 39.29 34.84 -19.37
CA THR A 2 39.02 35.57 -18.12
C THR A 2 37.55 35.39 -17.77
N PRO A 3 37.19 35.20 -16.50
CA PRO A 3 35.78 35.14 -16.12
C PRO A 3 35.10 36.47 -16.51
N PRO A 4 33.82 36.43 -16.92
CA PRO A 4 33.08 37.65 -17.26
C PRO A 4 33.10 38.63 -16.08
N PRO A 5 33.17 39.94 -16.35
CA PRO A 5 33.31 40.96 -15.31
C PRO A 5 32.12 40.94 -14.34
N GLU A 6 32.41 41.25 -13.08
CA GLU A 6 31.40 41.32 -12.01
C GLU A 6 30.28 42.31 -12.38
N GLY A 7 29.03 41.95 -12.08
CA GLY A 7 27.85 42.73 -12.46
C GLY A 7 27.26 42.41 -13.84
N THR A 8 27.86 41.51 -14.63
CA THR A 8 27.22 40.98 -15.85
C THR A 8 26.31 39.77 -15.56
N TRP A 9 25.24 39.61 -16.35
CA TRP A 9 24.31 38.47 -16.22
C TRP A 9 25.02 37.12 -16.34
N ALA A 10 26.02 37.02 -17.24
CA ALA A 10 26.83 35.82 -17.40
C ALA A 10 27.60 35.46 -16.12
N HIS A 11 28.20 36.46 -15.45
CA HIS A 11 28.90 36.24 -14.18
C HIS A 11 27.93 35.74 -13.09
N TRP A 12 26.71 36.27 -13.05
CA TRP A 12 25.67 35.81 -12.12
C TRP A 12 25.22 34.38 -12.41
N PHE A 13 24.91 34.03 -13.66
CA PHE A 13 24.45 32.68 -14.01
C PHE A 13 25.50 31.61 -13.70
N PHE A 14 26.77 31.85 -14.05
CA PHE A 14 27.85 30.88 -13.83
C PHE A 14 28.35 30.80 -12.38
N SER A 15 28.30 31.89 -11.60
CA SER A 15 28.79 31.88 -10.21
C SER A 15 27.77 31.34 -9.20
N GLN A 16 26.46 31.42 -9.50
CA GLN A 16 25.41 31.04 -8.56
C GLN A 16 25.10 29.54 -8.62
N LYS A 17 25.46 28.82 -7.53
CA LYS A 17 25.20 27.37 -7.40
C LYS A 17 23.71 27.02 -7.40
N TRP A 18 22.89 27.89 -6.83
CA TRP A 18 21.43 27.69 -6.74
C TRP A 18 20.76 27.61 -8.10
N VAL A 19 21.19 28.44 -9.07
CA VAL A 19 20.63 28.45 -10.42
C VAL A 19 20.88 27.11 -11.13
N HIS A 20 22.09 26.55 -10.98
CA HIS A 20 22.41 25.24 -11.54
C HIS A 20 21.58 24.13 -10.91
N ILE A 21 21.40 24.16 -9.58
CA ILE A 21 20.60 23.17 -8.86
C ILE A 21 19.13 23.25 -9.29
N THR A 22 18.53 24.45 -9.34
CA THR A 22 17.13 24.60 -9.72
C THR A 22 16.88 24.21 -11.18
N VAL A 23 17.80 24.54 -12.10
CA VAL A 23 17.68 24.16 -13.51
C VAL A 23 17.84 22.65 -13.69
N THR A 24 18.87 22.05 -13.10
CA THR A 24 19.10 20.59 -13.21
C THR A 24 17.96 19.79 -12.55
N LEU A 25 17.60 20.13 -11.32
CA LEU A 25 16.51 19.49 -10.60
C LEU A 25 15.17 19.72 -11.29
N GLY A 26 14.91 20.94 -11.76
CA GLY A 26 13.69 21.30 -12.49
C GLY A 26 13.55 20.53 -13.79
N THR A 27 14.64 20.41 -14.56
CA THR A 27 14.65 19.66 -15.83
C THR A 27 14.39 18.17 -15.57
N LEU A 28 15.09 17.57 -14.60
CA LEU A 28 14.88 16.17 -14.24
C LEU A 28 13.45 15.90 -13.73
N THR A 29 12.92 16.81 -12.92
CA THR A 29 11.55 16.71 -12.39
C THR A 29 10.52 16.83 -13.51
N ALA A 30 10.68 17.78 -14.43
CA ALA A 30 9.79 17.93 -15.58
C ALA A 30 9.82 16.69 -16.49
N LEU A 31 11.00 16.15 -16.79
CA LEU A 31 11.14 14.94 -17.60
C LEU A 31 10.50 13.73 -16.91
N SER A 32 10.67 13.60 -15.59
CA SER A 32 10.06 12.56 -14.76
C SER A 32 8.53 12.62 -14.82
N ILE A 33 7.94 13.80 -14.63
CA ILE A 33 6.48 14.00 -14.71
C ILE A 33 5.98 13.71 -16.14
N TRP A 34 6.71 14.16 -17.17
CA TRP A 34 6.34 13.93 -18.56
C TRP A 34 6.32 12.43 -18.92
N THR A 35 7.40 11.72 -18.59
CA THR A 35 7.50 10.27 -18.81
C THR A 35 6.48 9.49 -18.00
N PHE A 36 6.24 9.87 -16.74
CA PHE A 36 5.18 9.29 -15.92
C PHE A 36 3.80 9.44 -16.57
N THR A 37 3.49 10.64 -17.08
CA THR A 37 2.20 10.94 -17.73
C THR A 37 2.01 10.10 -18.99
N LEU A 38 3.04 9.99 -19.83
CA LEU A 38 3.02 9.14 -21.03
C LEU A 38 2.83 7.66 -20.68
N ASN A 39 3.58 7.17 -19.68
CA ASN A 39 3.48 5.79 -19.21
C ASN A 39 2.09 5.48 -18.63
N TYR A 40 1.51 6.43 -17.90
CA TYR A 40 0.17 6.31 -17.34
C TYR A 40 -0.89 6.24 -18.46
N LYS A 41 -0.78 7.12 -19.47
CA LYS A 41 -1.69 7.10 -20.62
C LYS A 41 -1.63 5.81 -21.42
N HIS A 42 -0.46 5.17 -21.51
CA HIS A 42 -0.29 3.92 -22.25
C HIS A 42 -0.73 2.67 -21.46
N ASN A 43 -0.49 2.63 -20.14
CA ASN A 43 -0.71 1.42 -19.35
C ASN A 43 -2.07 1.34 -18.66
N THR A 44 -2.81 2.45 -18.61
CA THR A 44 -4.10 2.49 -17.91
C THR A 44 -5.28 2.50 -18.88
N PRO A 45 -6.37 1.78 -18.57
CA PRO A 45 -7.57 1.77 -19.40
C PRO A 45 -8.37 3.08 -19.35
N PHE A 46 -8.01 4.01 -18.44
CA PHE A 46 -8.67 5.32 -18.27
C PHE A 46 -7.85 6.48 -18.85
N GLY A 47 -6.86 6.20 -19.71
CA GLY A 47 -5.96 7.20 -20.28
C GLY A 47 -6.66 8.27 -21.14
N ASP A 48 -7.81 7.94 -21.74
CA ASP A 48 -8.58 8.86 -22.59
C ASP A 48 -9.46 9.83 -21.79
N MET A 49 -9.67 9.57 -20.50
CA MET A 49 -10.43 10.44 -19.59
C MET A 49 -9.58 11.58 -19.02
N LEU A 50 -8.27 11.60 -19.29
CA LEU A 50 -7.38 12.64 -18.82
C LEU A 50 -7.63 13.96 -19.57
N PRO A 51 -7.68 15.11 -18.87
CA PRO A 51 -7.76 16.39 -19.54
C PRO A 51 -6.54 16.57 -20.47
N PRO A 52 -6.73 17.21 -21.65
CA PRO A 52 -5.61 17.47 -22.55
C PRO A 52 -4.56 18.32 -21.84
N MET A 53 -3.27 18.07 -22.12
CA MET A 53 -2.17 18.79 -21.46
C MET A 53 -2.26 20.31 -21.64
N SER A 54 -2.97 20.79 -22.66
CA SER A 54 -3.27 22.21 -22.89
C SER A 54 -4.20 22.79 -21.81
N ASP A 55 -5.18 22.03 -21.32
CA ASP A 55 -6.13 22.49 -20.31
C ASP A 55 -5.48 22.70 -18.95
N PHE A 56 -4.37 22.00 -18.68
CA PHE A 56 -3.59 22.18 -17.46
C PHE A 56 -3.04 23.61 -17.33
N PHE A 57 -2.67 24.26 -18.45
CA PHE A 57 -2.15 25.62 -18.43
C PHE A 57 -3.23 26.69 -18.23
N TRP A 58 -4.44 26.47 -18.76
CA TRP A 58 -5.54 27.42 -18.65
C TRP A 58 -6.33 27.25 -17.35
N HIS A 59 -6.51 26.00 -16.91
CA HIS A 59 -7.34 25.65 -15.76
C HIS A 59 -6.60 24.62 -14.87
N PRO A 60 -5.56 25.05 -14.13
CA PRO A 60 -4.74 24.11 -13.35
C PRO A 60 -5.53 23.42 -12.23
N ILE A 61 -6.51 24.11 -11.63
CA ILE A 61 -7.28 23.60 -10.49
C ILE A 61 -8.32 22.57 -10.94
N SER A 62 -9.03 22.79 -12.04
CA SER A 62 -9.99 21.79 -12.55
C SER A 62 -9.26 20.57 -13.11
N SER A 63 -8.15 20.79 -13.83
CA SER A 63 -7.35 19.72 -14.40
C SER A 63 -6.78 18.80 -13.33
N THR A 64 -6.24 19.36 -12.23
CA THR A 64 -5.74 18.55 -11.11
C THR A 64 -6.83 17.74 -10.42
N ARG A 65 -8.04 18.29 -10.25
CA ARG A 65 -9.19 17.53 -9.70
C ARG A 65 -9.58 16.36 -10.60
N ALA A 66 -9.65 16.58 -11.91
CA ALA A 66 -9.93 15.53 -12.88
C ALA A 66 -8.86 14.43 -12.85
N LEU A 67 -7.57 14.80 -12.76
CA LEU A 67 -6.48 13.83 -12.62
C LEU A 67 -6.63 12.97 -11.36
N VAL A 68 -6.95 13.57 -10.21
CA VAL A 68 -7.16 12.84 -8.95
C VAL A 68 -8.34 11.88 -9.06
N GLU A 69 -9.42 12.29 -9.71
CA GLU A 69 -10.59 11.44 -9.95
C GLU A 69 -10.25 10.21 -10.81
N VAL A 70 -9.50 10.40 -11.89
CA VAL A 70 -9.04 9.30 -12.76
C VAL A 70 -8.10 8.34 -12.01
N ILE A 71 -7.18 8.88 -11.19
CA ILE A 71 -6.30 8.04 -10.35
C ILE A 71 -7.13 7.20 -9.38
N ARG A 72 -8.11 7.81 -8.70
CA ARG A 72 -9.01 7.11 -7.78
C ARG A 72 -9.83 6.03 -8.50
N LEU A 73 -10.29 6.31 -9.72
CA LEU A 73 -11.01 5.33 -10.54
C LEU A 73 -10.12 4.14 -10.93
N ASN A 74 -8.87 4.41 -11.32
CA ASN A 74 -7.89 3.38 -11.62
C ASN A 74 -7.59 2.49 -10.40
N GLU A 75 -7.48 3.09 -9.21
CA GLU A 75 -7.32 2.35 -7.96
C GLU A 75 -8.54 1.48 -7.63
N ALA A 76 -9.75 2.03 -7.81
CA ALA A 76 -11.00 1.29 -7.59
C ALA A 76 -11.08 0.07 -8.53
N HIS A 77 -10.74 0.25 -9.80
CA HIS A 77 -10.71 -0.83 -10.80
C HIS A 77 -9.68 -1.92 -10.46
N ASN A 78 -8.47 -1.52 -10.04
CA ASN A 78 -7.44 -2.47 -9.64
C ASN A 78 -7.86 -3.24 -8.38
N THR A 79 -8.46 -2.55 -7.42
CA THR A 79 -9.02 -3.17 -6.21
C THR A 79 -10.10 -4.18 -6.57
N ALA A 80 -11.05 -3.83 -7.44
CA ALA A 80 -12.10 -4.74 -7.91
C ALA A 80 -11.51 -6.00 -8.55
N ARG A 81 -10.52 -5.86 -9.44
CA ARG A 81 -9.82 -7.00 -10.06
C ARG A 81 -9.09 -7.88 -9.05
N ILE A 82 -8.44 -7.29 -8.05
CA ILE A 82 -7.76 -8.04 -7.01
C ILE A 82 -8.78 -8.77 -6.13
N GLN A 83 -9.90 -8.12 -5.80
CA GLN A 83 -10.99 -8.74 -5.05
C GLN A 83 -11.61 -9.91 -5.80
N GLU A 84 -11.88 -9.79 -7.10
CA GLU A 84 -12.36 -10.91 -7.92
C GLU A 84 -11.40 -12.10 -7.92
N LYS A 85 -10.09 -11.83 -8.07
CA LYS A 85 -9.06 -12.88 -8.01
C LYS A 85 -9.05 -13.55 -6.64
N ARG A 86 -9.10 -12.77 -5.55
CA ARG A 86 -9.16 -13.29 -4.18
C ARG A 86 -10.43 -14.09 -3.94
N ARG A 87 -11.57 -13.63 -4.46
CA ARG A 87 -12.87 -14.32 -4.34
C ARG A 87 -12.80 -15.71 -4.96
N LYS A 88 -12.25 -15.85 -6.16
CA LYS A 88 -12.04 -17.15 -6.82
C LYS A 88 -11.19 -18.10 -5.99
N LEU A 89 -10.10 -17.61 -5.41
CA LEU A 89 -9.24 -18.43 -4.55
C LEU A 89 -9.96 -18.90 -3.28
N VAL A 90 -10.76 -18.00 -2.66
CA VAL A 90 -11.57 -18.34 -1.49
C VAL A 90 -12.66 -19.36 -1.84
N GLU A 91 -13.37 -19.17 -2.96
CA GLU A 91 -14.37 -20.11 -3.47
C GLU A 91 -13.76 -21.50 -3.71
N ASP A 92 -12.55 -21.57 -4.28
CA ASP A 92 -11.85 -22.83 -4.52
C ASP A 92 -11.45 -23.54 -3.22
N VAL A 93 -10.98 -22.79 -2.21
CA VAL A 93 -10.68 -23.34 -0.88
C VAL A 93 -11.96 -23.82 -0.20
N ALA A 94 -13.05 -23.05 -0.27
CA ALA A 94 -14.34 -23.41 0.31
C ALA A 94 -14.89 -24.70 -0.30
N LYS A 95 -14.81 -24.87 -1.63
CA LYS A 95 -15.20 -26.12 -2.32
C LYS A 95 -14.37 -27.31 -1.84
N ARG A 96 -13.05 -27.15 -1.70
CA ARG A 96 -12.16 -28.23 -1.22
C ARG A 96 -12.48 -28.63 0.21
N THR A 97 -12.79 -27.67 1.07
CA THR A 97 -13.22 -27.95 2.44
C THR A 97 -14.58 -28.64 2.46
N ALA A 98 -15.56 -28.16 1.71
CA ALA A 98 -16.89 -28.76 1.62
C ALA A 98 -16.83 -30.21 1.14
N TYR A 99 -16.03 -30.48 0.10
CA TYR A 99 -15.80 -31.85 -0.40
C TYR A 99 -15.26 -32.78 0.70
N ARG A 100 -14.23 -32.33 1.44
CA ARG A 100 -13.62 -33.10 2.52
C ARG A 100 -14.60 -33.39 3.66
N ARG A 101 -15.36 -32.37 4.09
CA ARG A 101 -16.37 -32.50 5.13
C ARG A 101 -17.44 -33.52 4.76
N ALA A 102 -17.92 -33.48 3.51
CA ALA A 102 -18.92 -34.43 3.01
C ALA A 102 -18.38 -35.88 2.91
N HIS A 103 -17.08 -36.06 2.68
CA HIS A 103 -16.44 -37.36 2.56
C HIS A 103 -15.78 -37.84 3.87
N GLY A 104 -15.98 -37.15 4.99
CA GLY A 104 -15.44 -37.53 6.30
C GLY A 104 -13.90 -37.46 6.41
N LEU A 105 -13.23 -36.75 5.49
CA LEU A 105 -11.78 -36.56 5.53
C LEU A 105 -11.41 -35.54 6.63
N PRO A 106 -10.31 -35.75 7.38
CA PRO A 106 -9.91 -34.85 8.45
C PRO A 106 -9.67 -33.42 7.92
N GLU A 107 -10.11 -32.43 8.68
CA GLU A 107 -9.88 -31.02 8.36
C GLU A 107 -8.37 -30.72 8.32
N GLU A 108 -7.97 -29.81 7.41
CA GLU A 108 -6.57 -29.46 7.23
C GLU A 108 -6.05 -28.70 8.46
N TYR A 109 -5.21 -29.35 9.28
CA TYR A 109 -4.42 -28.66 10.28
C TYR A 109 -3.24 -27.97 9.59
N GLY A 110 -3.05 -26.68 9.87
CA GLY A 110 -1.94 -25.91 9.31
C GLY A 110 -0.58 -26.42 9.82
N MET A 111 0.51 -25.90 9.25
CA MET A 111 1.92 -26.22 9.53
C MET A 111 2.34 -26.10 11.02
N PHE A 112 1.44 -25.70 11.91
CA PHE A 112 1.69 -25.52 13.35
C PHE A 112 0.64 -26.18 14.26
N GLY A 113 -0.18 -27.12 13.75
CA GLY A 113 -1.24 -27.75 14.54
C GLY A 113 -2.40 -26.83 14.90
N LEU A 114 -2.36 -25.56 14.49
CA LEU A 114 -3.51 -24.67 14.52
C LEU A 114 -4.48 -25.08 13.40
N LYS A 115 -5.76 -25.18 13.74
CA LYS A 115 -6.85 -25.31 12.77
C LYS A 115 -6.69 -24.18 11.76
N LYS A 116 -6.49 -24.52 10.48
CA LYS A 116 -6.36 -23.52 9.43
C LYS A 116 -7.69 -22.77 9.39
N ALA A 117 -7.68 -21.45 9.58
CA ALA A 117 -8.88 -20.61 9.57
C ALA A 117 -9.58 -20.78 8.22
N THR A 118 -10.48 -21.75 8.18
CA THR A 118 -11.16 -22.18 6.98
C THR A 118 -12.43 -21.38 6.95
N ILE A 119 -12.56 -20.54 5.94
CA ILE A 119 -13.75 -19.76 5.71
C ILE A 119 -14.88 -20.76 5.50
N ASP A 120 -15.87 -20.77 6.39
CA ASP A 120 -16.99 -21.69 6.31
C ASP A 120 -17.73 -21.47 4.98
N PRO A 121 -18.01 -22.55 4.22
CA PRO A 121 -18.63 -22.42 2.90
C PRO A 121 -20.00 -21.74 2.95
N ASP A 122 -20.72 -21.84 4.07
CA ASP A 122 -22.01 -21.19 4.30
C ASP A 122 -21.91 -19.64 4.31
N GLN A 123 -20.76 -19.08 4.72
CA GLN A 123 -20.54 -17.64 4.70
C GLN A 123 -20.14 -17.09 3.32
N VAL A 124 -19.65 -17.95 2.42
CA VAL A 124 -19.22 -17.55 1.06
C VAL A 124 -20.36 -17.72 0.05
N PHE A 125 -21.22 -18.72 0.27
CA PHE A 125 -22.40 -19.03 -0.55
C PHE A 125 -23.69 -18.62 0.17
N GLY A 126 -23.73 -17.41 0.73
CA GLY A 126 -24.92 -16.89 1.39
C GLY A 126 -26.01 -16.53 0.39
N THR A 127 -27.12 -17.26 0.47
CA THR A 127 -28.47 -16.89 0.03
C THR A 127 -28.75 -15.39 0.09
N GLU A 128 -29.37 -14.88 -0.97
CA GLU A 128 -29.99 -13.56 -1.00
C GLU A 128 -30.98 -13.42 0.18
N GLY A 129 -30.72 -12.45 1.06
CA GLY A 129 -31.72 -11.96 2.00
C GLY A 129 -31.26 -11.88 3.45
N GLY A 130 -31.12 -10.65 3.94
CA GLY A 130 -31.44 -10.33 5.34
C GLY A 130 -30.28 -10.03 6.28
N GLU A 131 -30.28 -8.77 6.73
CA GLU A 131 -29.77 -8.28 8.02
C GLU A 131 -28.26 -8.16 8.22
N LYS A 132 -27.83 -6.89 8.17
CA LYS A 132 -26.77 -6.36 9.02
C LYS A 132 -27.06 -6.77 10.47
N LYS A 133 -26.20 -7.59 11.09
CA LYS A 133 -26.09 -7.63 12.55
C LYS A 133 -24.68 -7.24 12.95
N GLU A 134 -24.61 -6.03 13.47
CA GLU A 134 -23.57 -5.59 14.40
C GLU A 134 -23.39 -6.66 15.48
N GLN A 135 -22.15 -7.11 15.69
CA GLN A 135 -21.81 -7.95 16.82
C GLN A 135 -21.14 -7.07 17.90
N GLN A 136 -21.97 -6.58 18.82
CA GLN A 136 -21.59 -6.32 20.20
C GLN A 136 -22.25 -7.38 21.09
N GLY A 137 -21.47 -7.94 22.02
CA GLY A 137 -21.96 -8.28 23.34
C GLY A 137 -22.43 -9.72 23.61
N THR A 138 -21.55 -10.44 24.32
CA THR A 138 -21.88 -11.37 25.41
C THR A 138 -22.36 -12.79 25.06
N THR A 139 -21.44 -13.75 25.17
CA THR A 139 -21.70 -15.06 25.78
C THR A 139 -20.52 -15.43 26.68
N VAL A 140 -20.78 -15.54 27.98
CA VAL A 140 -19.89 -16.06 29.02
C VAL A 140 -20.03 -17.58 29.08
N VAL A 141 -19.01 -18.25 29.67
CA VAL A 141 -18.90 -19.68 30.07
C VAL A 141 -18.17 -20.52 29.00
N ASP A 142 -16.96 -21.08 29.17
CA ASP A 142 -16.32 -21.69 30.35
C ASP A 142 -14.80 -21.44 30.44
N ASP A 143 -14.34 -21.55 31.68
CA ASP A 143 -13.02 -21.31 32.26
C ASP A 143 -12.01 -22.43 31.96
N ALA A 144 -11.11 -22.22 30.99
CA ALA A 144 -9.81 -22.91 30.88
C ALA A 144 -8.97 -22.31 29.73
N SER A 145 -8.60 -21.03 29.84
CA SER A 145 -7.54 -20.45 29.00
C SER A 145 -6.34 -20.15 29.90
N PRO A 146 -5.13 -20.67 29.63
CA PRO A 146 -3.97 -20.23 30.37
C PRO A 146 -3.79 -18.73 30.09
N ILE A 147 -3.84 -17.94 31.15
CA ILE A 147 -3.47 -16.53 31.13
C ILE A 147 -2.10 -16.46 30.42
N ALA A 148 -2.05 -15.78 29.28
CA ALA A 148 -0.78 -15.38 28.71
C ALA A 148 -0.09 -14.50 29.77
N PRO A 149 1.16 -14.78 30.18
CA PRO A 149 1.86 -13.86 31.08
C PRO A 149 1.90 -12.51 30.39
N GLU A 150 1.39 -11.48 31.07
CA GLU A 150 1.41 -10.11 30.56
C GLU A 150 2.79 -9.79 30.00
N PRO A 151 2.91 -9.14 28.83
CA PRO A 151 4.21 -8.75 28.33
C PRO A 151 4.80 -7.77 29.35
N LYS A 152 5.79 -8.24 30.13
CA LYS A 152 6.60 -7.37 30.98
C LYS A 152 7.05 -6.20 30.11
N ARG A 153 6.47 -5.02 30.33
CA ARG A 153 6.93 -3.79 29.71
C ARG A 153 8.37 -3.61 30.17
N LEU A 154 9.33 -3.85 29.27
CA LEU A 154 10.74 -3.59 29.53
C LEU A 154 10.86 -2.14 30.00
N THR A 155 11.43 -1.94 31.18
CA THR A 155 11.74 -0.63 31.74
C THR A 155 12.59 0.15 30.75
N ASP A 156 12.46 1.48 30.71
CA ASP A 156 13.13 2.34 29.71
C ASP A 156 14.65 2.12 29.65
N GLU A 157 15.25 1.70 30.76
CA GLU A 157 16.66 1.29 30.90
C GLU A 157 16.99 0.07 30.00
N GLN A 158 16.15 -0.97 30.03
CA GLN A 158 16.37 -2.21 29.27
C GLN A 158 16.17 -2.01 27.76
N GLN A 159 15.29 -1.08 27.36
CA GLN A 159 15.13 -0.71 25.96
C GLN A 159 16.37 0.01 25.42
N LYS A 160 16.97 0.91 26.21
CA LYS A 160 18.19 1.63 25.83
C LYS A 160 19.39 0.70 25.69
N GLU A 161 19.53 -0.29 26.58
CA GLU A 161 20.59 -1.30 26.48
C GLU A 161 20.45 -2.16 25.22
N MET A 162 19.23 -2.62 24.90
CA MET A 162 18.95 -3.38 23.67
C MET A 162 19.26 -2.57 22.40
N VAL A 163 18.90 -1.29 22.38
CA VAL A 163 19.22 -0.39 21.25
C VAL A 163 20.72 -0.13 21.15
N GLY A 164 21.41 0.01 22.28
CA GLY A 164 22.86 0.15 22.35
C GLY A 164 23.60 -1.08 21.81
N GLU A 165 23.19 -2.26 22.23
CA GLU A 165 23.72 -3.54 21.76
C GLU A 165 23.46 -3.78 20.27
N LEU A 166 22.27 -3.45 19.78
CA LEU A 166 21.95 -3.52 18.35
C LEU A 166 22.78 -2.52 17.53
N LYS A 167 23.02 -1.31 18.05
CA LYS A 167 23.89 -0.31 17.40
C LYS A 167 25.35 -0.75 17.37
N LYS A 168 25.87 -1.39 18.42
CA LYS A 168 27.23 -1.97 18.43
C LYS A 168 27.37 -3.13 17.44
N LYS A 169 26.39 -4.04 17.40
CA LYS A 169 26.31 -5.12 16.41
C LYS A 169 26.23 -4.60 14.98
N TRP A 170 25.44 -3.55 14.74
CA TRP A 170 25.34 -2.90 13.43
C TRP A 170 26.62 -2.18 13.03
N LEU A 171 27.36 -1.62 14.00
CA LEU A 171 28.67 -1.00 13.77
C LEU A 171 29.83 -2.02 13.74
N GLY A 172 29.55 -3.32 13.83
CA GLY A 172 30.55 -4.39 13.70
C GLY A 172 31.56 -4.47 14.84
N ILE A 173 31.25 -3.90 16.00
CA ILE A 173 32.12 -3.94 17.19
C ILE A 173 31.55 -5.01 18.11
N PHE A 174 32.17 -6.19 18.10
CA PHE A 174 31.88 -7.30 19.02
C PHE A 174 32.64 -7.14 20.33
#